data_AF-A0A9D7BNW9-F1
#
_entry.id   AF-A0A9D7BNW9-F1
#
_cell.length_a   1.000
_cell.length_b   1.000
_cell.length_c   1.000
_cell.angle_alpha   90.00
_cell.angle_beta   90.00
_cell.angle_gamma   90.00
#
_symmetry.space_group_name_H-M   'P 1'
#
loop_
_entity.id
_entity.type
_entity.pdbx_description
1 polymer ?
#
loop_
_entity_poly.entity_id
_entity_poly.type
_entity_poly.pdbx_seq_one_letter_code
_entity_poly.pdbx_strand_id
1 'polypeptide(L)'
;MDLYQRSVLKSYLASVDVESVKSAYERYRGHFLHPEKQKNIRLSKEEQYQEGFLRELFVDVLGYTINPTIGYNLVTEQQNITDQKKADAAILVDGIIRGVVELKGTNTIDLQRVQDQAFRYYNNHPDAIYIITSNFEKLRFYIQKTNEYEEFNLFTLNLEDFTYLYLCISYDSISRGLPLKIKNESVIKEQDITKSLYKDYSRFKQDLFHDLCAQNRSMDKLVLFKASQKLIDRFLFVFFCEDNNGLLPANSIAEIIKHWNKLREMDEYRPLYDIFKKYFEYINVGRPSSSDRQEIFAYNGGLFSEDTLLDSIHISDTVLYTHAQKLSGYDFISEVDVNILGHIFEHSLNELEELQAQLEGQTIDKTKTKRKKDGVFYTPRYITEYIVENTIGKLCSDKIESLSLVEAEFVLASSPTKRKTLHEKLQHYKTFLLSLTICDPACGSGAFLNQAFLFLQKQHQYIADLESKLFDTPLALTDVSADILEHNLYGVDINEESVEIARLSLWLRSARRGRKLNNLSSNIKCGNSLIDVPELAGDKAFKWEEEFPQVFNKGGFDVIIGNPPYGAKLSKLHQKFLNEKYISGASETTIAFIKLSYDYLINKTGVLSFIIPKSLFMLQIMVP
;
A
#
# COMPACT_ATOMS: atom_id res chain seq x y z
N MET A 1 -7.54 5.20 3.09
CA MET A 1 -6.21 5.65 2.65
C MET A 1 -6.01 6.94 3.41
N ASP A 2 -4.94 7.08 4.17
CA ASP A 2 -4.81 8.23 5.07
C ASP A 2 -4.70 9.51 4.23
N LEU A 3 -5.57 10.48 4.48
CA LEU A 3 -5.61 11.77 3.78
C LEU A 3 -4.41 12.66 4.13
N TYR A 4 -3.71 12.34 5.22
CA TYR A 4 -2.67 13.17 5.79
C TYR A 4 -1.40 12.38 6.08
N GLN A 5 -0.28 13.08 5.92
CA GLN A 5 1.02 12.61 6.34
C GLN A 5 1.05 12.60 7.88
N ARG A 6 1.54 11.50 8.49
CA ARG A 6 1.39 11.23 9.93
C ARG A 6 2.05 12.25 10.83
N SER A 7 3.25 12.74 10.50
CA SER A 7 3.96 13.73 11.32
C SER A 7 3.30 15.11 11.27
N VAL A 8 2.78 15.51 10.10
CA VAL A 8 1.94 16.71 9.94
C VAL A 8 0.68 16.57 10.78
N LEU A 9 -0.07 15.48 10.62
CA LEU A 9 -1.30 15.22 11.38
C LEU A 9 -1.04 15.25 12.90
N LYS A 10 0.02 14.59 13.37
CA LYS A 10 0.39 14.55 14.79
C LYS A 10 0.67 15.95 15.35
N SER A 11 1.32 16.82 14.57
CA SER A 11 1.54 18.22 14.97
C SER A 11 0.22 18.97 15.16
N TYR A 12 -0.76 18.76 14.26
CA TYR A 12 -2.06 19.40 14.38
C TYR A 12 -2.90 18.82 15.52
N LEU A 13 -2.91 17.50 15.69
CA LEU A 13 -3.60 16.83 16.81
C LEU A 13 -3.10 17.34 18.17
N ALA A 14 -1.78 17.56 18.31
CA ALA A 14 -1.18 18.11 19.52
C ALA A 14 -1.59 19.56 19.81
N SER A 15 -2.10 20.29 18.81
CA SER A 15 -2.55 21.68 18.92
C SER A 15 -4.05 21.84 19.13
N VAL A 16 -4.82 20.74 19.12
CA VAL A 16 -6.27 20.78 19.32
C VAL A 16 -6.59 21.16 20.77
N ASP A 17 -7.61 21.98 20.96
CA ASP A 17 -8.08 22.34 22.30
C ASP A 17 -8.66 21.11 23.03
N VAL A 18 -7.91 20.63 24.02
CA VAL A 18 -8.21 19.40 24.77
C VAL A 18 -9.52 19.53 25.55
N GLU A 19 -9.86 20.73 26.05
CA GLU A 19 -11.08 20.93 26.84
C GLU A 19 -12.33 20.86 25.95
N SER A 20 -12.33 21.56 24.81
CA SER A 20 -13.42 21.49 23.84
C SER A 20 -13.63 20.08 23.32
N VAL A 21 -12.56 19.35 23.00
CA VAL A 21 -12.66 17.96 22.53
C VAL A 21 -13.22 17.05 23.60
N LYS A 22 -12.75 17.13 24.85
CA LYS A 22 -13.29 16.31 25.94
C LYS A 22 -14.76 16.57 26.17
N SER A 23 -15.18 17.84 26.14
CA SER A 23 -16.59 18.23 26.28
C SER A 23 -17.45 17.64 25.15
N ALA A 24 -16.98 17.75 23.90
CA ALA A 24 -17.66 17.17 22.75
C ALA A 24 -17.69 15.64 22.81
N TYR A 25 -16.61 15.01 23.27
CA TYR A 25 -16.50 13.56 23.39
C TYR A 25 -17.48 13.00 24.41
N GLU A 26 -17.70 13.66 25.55
CA GLU A 26 -18.70 13.22 26.53
C GLU A 26 -20.12 13.23 25.96
N ARG A 27 -20.48 14.26 25.19
CA ARG A 27 -21.78 14.31 24.47
C ARG A 27 -21.88 13.18 23.43
N TYR A 28 -20.82 13.01 22.65
CA TYR A 28 -20.71 11.93 21.66
C TYR A 28 -20.90 10.55 22.30
N ARG A 29 -20.21 10.26 23.42
CA ARG A 29 -20.32 8.98 24.12
C ARG A 29 -21.74 8.71 24.62
N GLY A 30 -22.41 9.74 25.13
CA GLY A 30 -23.80 9.65 25.59
C GLY A 30 -24.81 9.29 24.49
N HIS A 31 -24.44 9.46 23.22
CA HIS A 31 -25.27 9.08 22.08
C HIS A 31 -24.74 7.85 21.34
N PHE A 32 -23.55 7.95 20.76
CA PHE A 32 -23.03 7.02 19.79
C PHE A 32 -22.33 5.80 20.40
N LEU A 33 -21.90 5.87 21.67
CA LEU A 33 -21.36 4.71 22.40
C LEU A 33 -22.37 4.06 23.37
N HIS A 34 -23.63 4.50 23.36
CA HIS A 34 -24.67 3.94 24.21
C HIS A 34 -25.32 2.71 23.55
N PRO A 35 -25.24 1.49 24.15
CA PRO A 35 -25.67 0.24 23.48
C PRO A 35 -27.13 0.24 22.97
N GLU A 36 -28.07 0.70 23.80
CA GLU A 36 -29.49 0.77 23.41
C GLU A 36 -29.74 1.76 22.26
N LYS A 37 -29.01 2.88 22.21
CA LYS A 37 -29.13 3.85 21.11
C LYS A 37 -28.56 3.26 19.83
N GLN A 38 -27.39 2.62 19.88
CA GLN A 38 -26.81 1.92 18.73
C GLN A 38 -27.80 0.90 18.14
N LYS A 39 -28.45 0.11 19.00
CA LYS A 39 -29.47 -0.85 18.56
C LYS A 39 -30.66 -0.17 17.88
N ASN A 40 -31.15 0.93 18.44
CA ASN A 40 -32.26 1.69 17.86
C ASN A 40 -31.88 2.34 16.52
N ILE A 41 -30.68 2.92 16.42
CA ILE A 41 -30.18 3.52 15.17
C ILE A 41 -30.11 2.46 14.07
N ARG A 42 -29.59 1.26 14.38
CA ARG A 42 -29.52 0.15 13.42
C ARG A 42 -30.86 -0.36 12.92
N LEU A 43 -31.92 -0.20 13.72
CA LEU A 43 -33.29 -0.60 13.37
C LEU A 43 -34.08 0.53 12.67
N SER A 44 -33.56 1.75 12.68
CA SER A 44 -34.25 2.92 12.15
C SER A 44 -34.19 2.98 10.62
N LYS A 45 -35.26 3.45 9.99
CA LYS A 45 -35.22 3.80 8.56
C LYS A 45 -34.40 5.09 8.37
N GLU A 46 -33.79 5.23 7.20
CA GLU A 46 -33.00 6.40 6.81
C GLU A 46 -33.74 7.72 7.07
N GLU A 47 -34.92 7.90 6.46
CA GLU A 47 -35.77 9.09 6.59
C GLU A 47 -36.16 9.41 8.05
N GLN A 48 -36.17 8.41 8.95
CA GLN A 48 -36.56 8.60 10.34
C GLN A 48 -35.43 9.16 11.21
N TYR A 49 -34.19 8.79 10.89
CA TYR A 49 -33.04 9.17 11.72
C TYR A 49 -32.14 10.23 11.09
N GLN A 50 -32.34 10.56 9.81
CA GLN A 50 -31.52 11.55 9.09
C GLN A 50 -31.40 12.89 9.83
N GLU A 51 -32.53 13.52 10.19
CA GLU A 51 -32.49 14.79 10.94
C GLU A 51 -31.91 14.59 12.35
N GLY A 52 -32.25 13.48 13.01
CA GLY A 52 -31.70 13.11 14.31
C GLY A 52 -30.18 13.01 14.29
N PHE A 53 -29.62 12.33 13.29
CA PHE A 53 -28.17 12.21 13.10
C PHE A 53 -27.49 13.58 12.93
N LEU A 54 -28.08 14.47 12.13
CA LEU A 54 -27.55 15.83 11.96
C LEU A 54 -27.59 16.63 13.27
N ARG A 55 -28.65 16.51 14.07
CA ARG A 55 -28.75 17.19 15.36
C ARG A 55 -27.76 16.63 16.38
N GLU A 56 -27.64 15.31 16.48
CA GLU A 56 -26.85 14.65 17.51
C GLU A 56 -25.35 14.71 17.20
N LEU A 57 -24.94 14.48 15.94
CA LEU A 57 -23.53 14.55 15.57
C LEU A 57 -23.10 15.96 15.20
N PHE A 58 -23.76 16.61 14.24
CA PHE A 58 -23.27 17.89 13.73
C PHE A 58 -23.55 19.02 14.72
N VAL A 59 -24.78 19.15 15.21
CA VAL A 59 -25.13 20.27 16.09
C VAL A 59 -24.55 20.08 17.50
N ASP A 60 -24.95 19.02 18.20
CA ASP A 60 -24.60 18.83 19.63
C ASP A 60 -23.10 18.55 19.84
N VAL A 61 -22.51 17.68 19.00
CA VAL A 61 -21.12 17.25 19.17
C VAL A 61 -20.13 18.17 18.43
N LEU A 62 -20.38 18.48 17.16
CA LEU A 62 -19.39 19.13 16.29
C LEU A 62 -19.54 20.66 16.15
N GLY A 63 -20.53 21.26 16.82
CA GLY A 63 -20.69 22.71 16.94
C GLY A 63 -21.33 23.40 15.74
N TYR A 64 -22.11 22.67 14.93
CA TYR A 64 -22.89 23.26 13.85
C TYR A 64 -24.19 23.88 14.36
N THR A 65 -24.80 24.75 13.56
CA THR A 65 -26.10 25.38 13.81
C THR A 65 -27.00 25.09 12.61
N ILE A 66 -28.10 24.36 12.85
CA ILE A 66 -29.02 23.92 11.79
C ILE A 66 -30.11 24.96 11.48
N ASN A 67 -30.44 25.12 10.19
CA ASN A 67 -31.56 25.93 9.71
C ASN A 67 -32.89 25.49 10.38
N PRO A 68 -33.77 26.41 10.83
CA PRO A 68 -33.79 27.88 10.64
C PRO A 68 -33.21 28.72 11.77
N THR A 69 -32.35 28.14 12.61
CA THR A 69 -31.72 28.88 13.71
C THR A 69 -30.91 30.07 13.16
N ILE A 70 -31.00 31.23 13.82
CA ILE A 70 -30.26 32.42 13.40
C ILE A 70 -28.76 32.12 13.40
N GLY A 71 -28.07 32.48 12.30
CA GLY A 71 -26.65 32.18 12.13
C GLY A 71 -26.37 30.72 11.73
N TYR A 72 -27.35 30.00 11.15
CA TYR A 72 -27.15 28.64 10.69
C TYR A 72 -25.96 28.50 9.73
N ASN A 73 -25.27 27.38 9.87
CA ASN A 73 -24.16 26.95 9.02
C ASN A 73 -24.34 25.52 8.51
N LEU A 74 -25.51 24.92 8.77
CA LEU A 74 -25.93 23.62 8.27
C LEU A 74 -27.38 23.72 7.74
N VAL A 75 -27.60 23.31 6.50
CA VAL A 75 -28.93 23.26 5.85
C VAL A 75 -29.28 21.83 5.48
N THR A 76 -30.56 21.48 5.57
CA THR A 76 -31.10 20.19 5.15
C THR A 76 -31.77 20.31 3.78
N GLU A 77 -31.79 19.21 3.01
CA GLU A 77 -32.51 19.09 1.74
C GLU A 77 -32.19 20.20 0.69
N GLN A 78 -30.94 20.63 0.60
CA GLN A 78 -30.53 21.68 -0.32
C GLN A 78 -30.59 21.19 -1.78
N GLN A 79 -31.45 21.79 -2.61
CA GLN A 79 -31.54 21.49 -4.04
C GLN A 79 -30.35 22.08 -4.82
N ASN A 80 -29.88 21.35 -5.83
CA ASN A 80 -28.92 21.88 -6.79
C ASN A 80 -29.53 22.99 -7.66
N ILE A 81 -28.66 23.90 -8.13
CA ILE A 81 -29.05 25.02 -8.99
C ILE A 81 -29.42 24.54 -10.41
N THR A 82 -28.81 23.44 -10.86
CA THR A 82 -28.85 22.95 -12.25
C THR A 82 -29.67 21.67 -12.46
N ASP A 83 -29.86 20.84 -11.44
CA ASP A 83 -30.72 19.65 -11.47
C ASP A 83 -31.59 19.57 -10.20
N GLN A 84 -32.79 18.98 -10.25
CA GLN A 84 -33.71 18.88 -9.10
C GLN A 84 -33.21 17.91 -8.00
N LYS A 85 -31.93 17.55 -8.00
CA LYS A 85 -31.34 16.61 -7.03
C LYS A 85 -30.96 17.34 -5.75
N LYS A 86 -31.19 16.66 -4.61
CA LYS A 86 -30.96 17.16 -3.26
C LYS A 86 -29.78 16.42 -2.63
N ALA A 87 -28.93 17.14 -1.91
CA ALA A 87 -28.10 16.56 -0.87
C ALA A 87 -28.88 16.54 0.44
N ASP A 88 -28.54 15.58 1.29
CA ASP A 88 -29.18 15.42 2.61
C ASP A 88 -28.90 16.61 3.53
N ALA A 89 -27.65 17.09 3.50
CA ALA A 89 -27.27 18.34 4.12
C ALA A 89 -26.15 19.07 3.37
N ALA A 90 -26.05 20.38 3.57
CA ALA A 90 -24.91 21.19 3.12
C ALA A 90 -24.37 22.06 4.25
N ILE A 91 -23.04 22.19 4.28
CA ILE A 91 -22.29 22.98 5.25
C ILE A 91 -21.96 24.33 4.61
N LEU A 92 -22.29 25.41 5.31
CA LEU A 92 -22.02 26.78 4.88
C LEU A 92 -20.90 27.41 5.71
N VAL A 93 -20.02 28.14 5.03
CA VAL A 93 -19.06 29.06 5.65
C VAL A 93 -19.22 30.39 4.92
N ASP A 94 -19.51 31.46 5.66
CA ASP A 94 -19.79 32.79 5.11
C ASP A 94 -20.90 32.79 4.03
N GLY A 95 -21.90 31.92 4.19
CA GLY A 95 -23.02 31.78 3.24
C GLY A 95 -22.70 30.98 1.97
N ILE A 96 -21.46 30.48 1.82
CA ILE A 96 -21.03 29.66 0.68
C ILE A 96 -21.03 28.19 1.08
N ILE A 97 -21.54 27.32 0.21
CA ILE A 97 -21.50 25.87 0.40
C ILE A 97 -20.04 25.40 0.32
N ARG A 98 -19.48 24.99 1.47
CA ARG A 98 -18.12 24.45 1.59
C ARG A 98 -18.09 22.93 1.74
N GLY A 99 -19.17 22.34 2.22
CA GLY A 99 -19.25 20.89 2.43
C GLY A 99 -20.60 20.31 2.02
N VAL A 100 -20.58 19.07 1.57
CA VAL A 100 -21.76 18.28 1.21
C VAL A 100 -21.85 17.08 2.14
N VAL A 101 -23.03 16.81 2.70
CA VAL A 101 -23.30 15.65 3.54
C VAL A 101 -24.34 14.78 2.84
N GLU A 102 -23.99 13.52 2.62
CA GLU A 102 -24.87 12.49 2.08
C GLU A 102 -25.03 11.36 3.10
N LEU A 103 -26.26 11.02 3.43
CA LEU A 103 -26.62 10.06 4.46
C LEU A 103 -27.33 8.87 3.81
N LYS A 104 -27.12 7.69 4.40
CA LYS A 104 -27.88 6.49 4.09
C LYS A 104 -28.25 5.73 5.36
N GLY A 105 -29.28 4.90 5.31
CA GLY A 105 -29.60 3.99 6.40
C GLY A 105 -28.45 3.01 6.71
N THR A 106 -28.39 2.48 7.93
CA THR A 106 -27.37 1.50 8.40
C THR A 106 -27.30 0.22 7.57
N ASN A 107 -28.35 -0.08 6.81
CA ASN A 107 -28.38 -1.20 5.87
C ASN A 107 -27.50 -0.97 4.62
N THR A 108 -27.10 0.29 4.36
CA THR A 108 -26.21 0.66 3.26
C THR A 108 -24.77 0.53 3.69
N ILE A 109 -24.14 -0.51 3.17
CA ILE A 109 -22.80 -0.95 3.57
C ILE A 109 -21.75 -0.41 2.60
N ASP A 110 -22.08 -0.44 1.31
CA ASP A 110 -21.24 0.07 0.24
C ASP A 110 -21.36 1.59 0.15
N LEU A 111 -20.63 2.27 1.03
CA LEU A 111 -20.48 3.73 0.99
C LEU A 111 -19.84 4.22 -0.34
N GLN A 112 -19.28 3.33 -1.18
CA GLN A 112 -18.76 3.71 -2.50
C GLN A 112 -19.90 4.07 -3.47
N ARG A 113 -21.08 3.44 -3.37
CA ARG A 113 -22.28 3.87 -4.12
C ARG A 113 -22.83 5.22 -3.62
N VAL A 114 -22.63 5.51 -2.34
CA VAL A 114 -23.01 6.79 -1.71
C VAL A 114 -22.08 7.91 -2.17
N GLN A 115 -20.79 7.59 -2.31
CA GLN A 115 -19.76 8.47 -2.85
C GLN A 115 -20.12 8.98 -4.25
N ASP A 116 -20.63 8.13 -5.15
CA ASP A 116 -21.06 8.57 -6.50
C ASP A 116 -22.19 9.61 -6.47
N GLN A 117 -23.13 9.47 -5.52
CA GLN A 117 -24.20 10.44 -5.34
C GLN A 117 -23.65 11.77 -4.81
N ALA A 118 -22.83 11.70 -3.76
CA ALA A 118 -22.20 12.87 -3.16
C ALA A 118 -21.27 13.60 -4.16
N PHE A 119 -20.52 12.87 -4.97
CA PHE A 119 -19.62 13.41 -6.00
C PHE A 119 -20.36 14.09 -7.14
N ARG A 120 -21.55 13.59 -7.51
CA ARG A 120 -22.41 14.26 -8.49
C ARG A 120 -22.91 15.59 -7.97
N TYR A 121 -23.37 15.65 -6.72
CA TYR A 121 -23.80 16.88 -6.09
C TYR A 121 -22.64 17.89 -5.98
N TYR A 122 -21.48 17.44 -5.50
CA TYR A 122 -20.26 18.26 -5.42
C TYR A 122 -19.91 18.95 -6.75
N ASN A 123 -20.05 18.27 -7.91
CA ASN A 123 -19.70 18.88 -9.20
C ASN A 123 -20.56 20.12 -9.57
N ASN A 124 -21.73 20.29 -8.93
CA ASN A 124 -22.60 21.44 -9.16
C ASN A 124 -22.25 22.64 -8.25
N HIS A 125 -21.30 22.48 -7.31
CA HIS A 125 -20.88 23.51 -6.35
C HIS A 125 -19.36 23.74 -6.46
N PRO A 126 -18.91 24.73 -7.24
CA PRO A 126 -17.49 24.94 -7.52
C PRO A 126 -16.66 25.32 -6.27
N ASP A 127 -17.30 25.89 -5.26
CA ASP A 127 -16.65 26.30 -4.00
C ASP A 127 -16.67 25.23 -2.90
N ALA A 128 -17.34 24.10 -3.15
CA ALA A 128 -17.35 22.97 -2.23
C ALA A 128 -15.95 22.35 -2.17
N ILE A 129 -15.52 22.02 -0.96
CA ILE A 129 -14.20 21.42 -0.68
C ILE A 129 -14.39 20.07 -0.01
N TYR A 130 -15.38 19.94 0.87
CA TYR A 130 -15.53 18.77 1.73
C TYR A 130 -16.72 17.92 1.31
N ILE A 131 -16.56 16.60 1.42
CA ILE A 131 -17.65 15.65 1.18
C ILE A 131 -17.68 14.70 2.37
N ILE A 132 -18.85 14.53 2.97
CA ILE A 132 -19.08 13.62 4.08
C ILE A 132 -20.15 12.63 3.65
N THR A 133 -19.87 11.34 3.75
CA THR A 133 -20.87 10.28 3.56
C THR A 133 -21.00 9.46 4.81
N SER A 134 -22.21 9.09 5.23
CA SER A 134 -22.39 8.27 6.42
C SER A 134 -23.55 7.29 6.27
N ASN A 135 -23.40 6.10 6.87
CA ASN A 135 -24.51 5.17 7.09
C ASN A 135 -24.99 5.15 8.55
N PHE A 136 -24.73 6.23 9.30
CA PHE A 136 -24.95 6.41 10.73
C PHE A 136 -24.02 5.62 11.68
N GLU A 137 -23.46 4.50 11.24
CA GLU A 137 -22.43 3.74 11.98
C GLU A 137 -21.02 4.12 11.52
N LYS A 138 -20.80 4.20 10.21
CA LYS A 138 -19.55 4.59 9.57
C LYS A 138 -19.70 5.94 8.89
N LEU A 139 -18.72 6.81 9.07
CA LEU A 139 -18.61 8.11 8.42
C LEU A 139 -17.33 8.14 7.59
N ARG A 140 -17.43 8.55 6.33
CA ARG A 140 -16.29 8.86 5.47
C ARG A 140 -16.19 10.35 5.22
N PHE A 141 -14.98 10.86 5.31
CA PHE A 141 -14.64 12.25 5.07
C PHE A 141 -13.66 12.34 3.90
N TYR A 142 -14.01 13.16 2.90
CA TYR A 142 -13.23 13.39 1.70
C TYR A 142 -12.89 14.88 1.59
N ILE A 143 -11.73 15.17 1.01
CA ILE A 143 -11.29 16.51 0.63
C ILE A 143 -11.14 16.55 -0.88
N GLN A 144 -11.98 17.36 -1.52
CA GLN A 144 -12.17 17.46 -2.95
C GLN A 144 -12.64 16.12 -3.54
N LYS A 145 -12.78 16.08 -4.87
CA LYS A 145 -13.18 14.86 -5.58
C LYS A 145 -11.98 13.91 -5.73
N THR A 146 -11.66 13.21 -4.65
CA THR A 146 -10.59 12.19 -4.61
C THR A 146 -11.12 10.84 -4.14
N ASN A 147 -10.48 9.75 -4.55
CA ASN A 147 -10.79 8.42 -3.99
C ASN A 147 -10.23 8.22 -2.57
N GLU A 148 -9.42 9.17 -2.09
CA GLU A 148 -8.86 9.19 -0.74
C GLU A 148 -9.88 9.72 0.26
N TYR A 149 -9.99 9.05 1.40
CA TYR A 149 -10.91 9.38 2.47
C TYR A 149 -10.44 8.84 3.82
N GLU A 150 -10.87 9.53 4.88
CA GLU A 150 -10.82 9.04 6.26
C GLU A 150 -12.13 8.35 6.60
N GLU A 151 -12.08 7.18 7.24
CA GLU A 151 -13.26 6.42 7.68
C GLU A 151 -13.26 6.28 9.19
N PHE A 152 -14.39 6.61 9.81
CA PHE A 152 -14.59 6.57 11.25
C PHE A 152 -15.78 5.66 11.57
N ASN A 153 -15.60 4.70 12.47
CA ASN A 153 -16.70 3.94 13.04
C ASN A 153 -17.22 4.65 14.30
N LEU A 154 -18.31 5.39 14.13
CA LEU A 154 -18.97 6.19 15.16
C LEU A 154 -19.47 5.36 16.35
N PHE A 155 -19.56 4.04 16.25
CA PHE A 155 -19.99 3.21 17.38
C PHE A 155 -18.84 2.69 18.23
N THR A 156 -17.59 2.94 17.82
CA THR A 156 -16.40 2.39 18.48
C THR A 156 -15.26 3.39 18.69
N LEU A 157 -15.39 4.66 18.27
CA LEU A 157 -14.29 5.64 18.46
C LEU A 157 -13.94 5.79 19.95
N ASN A 158 -12.65 5.61 20.26
CA ASN A 158 -12.08 6.04 21.52
C ASN A 158 -11.80 7.57 21.47
N LEU A 159 -11.26 8.12 22.56
CA LEU A 159 -10.99 9.57 22.63
C LEU A 159 -9.96 10.04 21.58
N GLU A 160 -8.94 9.23 21.29
CA GLU A 160 -7.90 9.57 20.31
C GLU A 160 -8.49 9.62 18.90
N ASP A 161 -9.21 8.57 18.50
CA ASP A 161 -9.89 8.50 17.19
C ASP A 161 -10.97 9.59 17.06
N PHE A 162 -11.67 9.89 18.15
CA PHE A 162 -12.64 10.99 18.17
C PHE A 162 -11.97 12.35 18.03
N THR A 163 -10.80 12.56 18.65
CA THR A 163 -10.02 13.79 18.50
C THR A 163 -9.65 14.00 17.02
N TYR A 164 -9.31 12.91 16.33
CA TYR A 164 -9.04 12.94 14.91
C TYR A 164 -10.28 13.29 14.07
N LEU A 165 -11.41 12.64 14.33
CA LEU A 165 -12.69 13.01 13.72
C LEU A 165 -13.02 14.49 13.96
N TYR A 166 -12.91 14.96 15.20
CA TYR A 166 -13.19 16.35 15.58
C TYR A 166 -12.31 17.35 14.83
N LEU A 167 -11.01 17.05 14.69
CA LEU A 167 -10.08 17.84 13.88
C LEU A 167 -10.52 17.92 12.42
N CYS A 168 -11.05 16.83 11.85
CA CYS A 168 -11.47 16.77 10.45
C CYS A 168 -12.80 17.50 10.17
N ILE A 169 -13.82 17.33 11.02
CA ILE A 169 -15.20 17.70 10.66
C ILE A 169 -15.88 18.68 11.61
N SER A 170 -15.27 19.10 12.72
CA SER A 170 -15.87 20.15 13.56
C SER A 170 -16.09 21.44 12.76
N TYR A 171 -17.12 22.21 13.09
CA TYR A 171 -17.40 23.45 12.38
C TYR A 171 -16.22 24.44 12.47
N ASP A 172 -15.58 24.50 13.64
CA ASP A 172 -14.39 25.34 13.84
C ASP A 172 -13.22 24.93 12.92
N SER A 173 -12.97 23.62 12.74
CA SER A 173 -11.97 23.15 11.77
C SER A 173 -12.34 23.47 10.32
N ILE A 174 -13.59 23.21 9.94
CA ILE A 174 -14.07 23.37 8.55
C ILE A 174 -14.11 24.86 8.16
N SER A 175 -14.59 25.73 9.05
CA SER A 175 -14.65 27.19 8.82
C SER A 175 -13.27 27.82 8.66
N ARG A 176 -12.25 27.29 9.37
CA ARG A 176 -10.85 27.71 9.22
C ARG A 176 -10.14 27.08 8.02
N GLY A 177 -10.79 26.19 7.28
CA GLY A 177 -10.18 25.46 6.16
C GLY A 177 -9.08 24.49 6.58
N LEU A 178 -9.04 24.10 7.86
CA LEU A 178 -7.94 23.37 8.47
C LEU A 178 -7.68 22.00 7.81
N PRO A 179 -8.70 21.17 7.51
CA PRO A 179 -8.46 19.87 6.87
C PRO A 179 -7.75 19.98 5.51
N LEU A 180 -8.14 20.96 4.68
CA LEU A 180 -7.50 21.19 3.38
C LEU A 180 -6.06 21.67 3.55
N LYS A 181 -5.82 22.54 4.55
CA LYS A 181 -4.48 23.00 4.88
C LYS A 181 -3.56 21.85 5.30
N ILE A 182 -4.03 20.96 6.19
CA ILE A 182 -3.29 19.77 6.62
C ILE A 182 -2.97 18.87 5.42
N LYS A 183 -3.93 18.66 4.51
CA LYS A 183 -3.70 17.88 3.27
C LYS A 183 -2.60 18.51 2.40
N ASN A 184 -2.65 19.81 2.18
CA ASN A 184 -1.64 20.50 1.35
C ASN A 184 -0.24 20.45 1.99
N GLU A 185 -0.14 20.68 3.31
CA GLU A 185 1.13 20.57 4.03
C GLU A 185 1.66 19.13 4.04
N SER A 186 0.76 18.13 4.12
CA SER A 186 1.10 16.71 4.00
C SER A 186 1.78 16.40 2.66
N VAL A 187 1.19 16.83 1.55
CA VAL A 187 1.75 16.63 0.21
C VAL A 187 3.14 17.27 0.07
N ILE A 188 3.31 18.48 0.58
CA ILE A 188 4.61 19.18 0.53
C ILE A 188 5.65 18.43 1.37
N LYS A 189 5.28 18.04 2.60
CA LYS A 189 6.17 17.32 3.51
C LYS A 189 6.60 15.97 2.93
N GLU A 190 5.69 15.20 2.33
CA GLU A 190 6.01 13.94 1.65
C GLU A 190 6.99 14.14 0.49
N GLN A 191 6.79 15.18 -0.33
CA GLN A 191 7.70 15.51 -1.43
C GLN A 191 9.10 15.87 -0.92
N ASP A 192 9.20 16.67 0.13
CA ASP A 192 10.47 17.09 0.72
C ASP A 192 11.22 15.92 1.36
N ILE A 193 10.51 15.05 2.09
CA ILE A 193 11.08 13.81 2.66
C ILE A 193 11.56 12.91 1.53
N THR A 194 10.71 12.64 0.54
CA THR A 194 11.05 11.76 -0.60
C THR A 194 12.32 12.25 -1.30
N LYS A 195 12.39 13.55 -1.59
CA LYS A 195 13.54 14.14 -2.28
C LYS A 195 14.82 14.07 -1.44
N SER A 196 14.72 14.34 -0.14
CA SER A 196 15.87 14.33 0.77
C SER A 196 16.38 12.92 1.00
N LEU A 197 15.48 11.99 1.30
CA LEU A 197 15.80 10.59 1.54
C LEU A 197 16.36 9.93 0.28
N TYR A 198 15.76 10.16 -0.89
CA TYR A 198 16.27 9.66 -2.16
C TYR A 198 17.68 10.18 -2.45
N LYS A 199 17.94 11.47 -2.20
CA LYS A 199 19.27 12.06 -2.41
C LYS A 199 20.33 11.40 -1.52
N ASP A 200 20.02 11.19 -0.24
CA ASP A 200 20.96 10.56 0.70
C ASP A 200 21.13 9.06 0.37
N TYR A 201 20.05 8.37 0.01
CA TYR A 201 20.08 6.97 -0.46
C TYR A 201 20.94 6.79 -1.72
N SER A 202 20.70 7.60 -2.76
CA SER A 202 21.47 7.53 -4.01
C SER A 202 22.95 7.85 -3.77
N ARG A 203 23.24 8.80 -2.87
CA ARG A 203 24.62 9.10 -2.48
C ARG A 203 25.28 7.93 -1.75
N PHE A 204 24.61 7.32 -0.78
CA PHE A 204 25.14 6.13 -0.10
C PHE A 204 25.44 5.03 -1.12
N LYS A 205 24.54 4.80 -2.06
CA LYS A 205 24.70 3.81 -3.11
C LYS A 205 25.92 4.04 -3.98
N GLN A 206 26.09 5.26 -4.50
CA GLN A 206 27.22 5.61 -5.34
C GLN A 206 28.54 5.50 -4.58
N ASP A 207 28.60 6.05 -3.36
CA ASP A 207 29.81 6.02 -2.53
C ASP A 207 30.18 4.59 -2.12
N LEU A 208 29.19 3.76 -1.78
CA LEU A 208 29.38 2.35 -1.45
C LEU A 208 29.92 1.56 -2.66
N PHE A 209 29.32 1.73 -3.84
CA PHE A 209 29.78 1.03 -5.03
C PHE A 209 31.21 1.44 -5.43
N HIS A 210 31.52 2.73 -5.36
CA HIS A 210 32.86 3.23 -5.63
C HIS A 210 33.90 2.69 -4.63
N ASP A 211 33.56 2.66 -3.33
CA ASP A 211 34.43 2.09 -2.31
C ASP A 211 34.63 0.59 -2.53
N LEU A 212 33.57 -0.16 -2.81
CA LEU A 212 33.67 -1.59 -3.13
C LEU A 212 34.61 -1.84 -4.31
N CYS A 213 34.50 -1.06 -5.39
CA CYS A 213 35.42 -1.14 -6.52
C CYS A 213 36.87 -0.81 -6.13
N ALA A 214 37.07 0.13 -5.22
CA ALA A 214 38.39 0.57 -4.78
C ALA A 214 39.09 -0.46 -3.87
N GLN A 215 38.33 -1.08 -2.96
CA GLN A 215 38.82 -2.05 -1.95
C GLN A 215 38.90 -3.48 -2.51
N ASN A 216 38.09 -3.84 -3.50
CA ASN A 216 37.97 -5.22 -4.00
C ASN A 216 38.35 -5.31 -5.49
N ARG A 217 39.49 -4.72 -5.88
CA ARG A 217 39.91 -4.52 -7.29
C ARG A 217 40.01 -5.80 -8.14
N SER A 218 40.14 -6.96 -7.51
CA SER A 218 40.21 -8.25 -8.19
C SER A 218 38.85 -8.82 -8.57
N MET A 219 37.75 -8.25 -8.06
CA MET A 219 36.39 -8.71 -8.33
C MET A 219 35.81 -7.96 -9.54
N ASP A 220 34.89 -8.62 -10.24
CA ASP A 220 34.17 -8.02 -11.35
C ASP A 220 33.25 -6.88 -10.87
N LYS A 221 33.19 -5.80 -11.65
CA LYS A 221 32.41 -4.60 -11.25
C LYS A 221 30.91 -4.87 -11.19
N LEU A 222 30.38 -5.71 -12.08
CA LEU A 222 28.95 -6.07 -12.05
C LEU A 222 28.64 -6.90 -10.81
N VAL A 223 29.54 -7.79 -10.42
CA VAL A 223 29.42 -8.56 -9.16
C VAL A 223 29.42 -7.63 -7.94
N LEU A 224 30.35 -6.68 -7.87
CA LEU A 224 30.41 -5.69 -6.79
C LEU A 224 29.20 -4.76 -6.76
N PHE A 225 28.64 -4.47 -7.92
CA PHE A 225 27.43 -3.67 -8.05
C PHE A 225 26.21 -4.38 -7.44
N LYS A 226 26.00 -5.66 -7.76
CA LYS A 226 24.96 -6.48 -7.15
C LYS A 226 25.13 -6.61 -5.62
N ALA A 227 26.37 -6.79 -5.18
CA ALA A 227 26.70 -6.81 -3.75
C ALA A 227 26.33 -5.48 -3.06
N SER A 228 26.62 -4.34 -3.70
CA SER A 228 26.28 -3.02 -3.16
C SER A 228 24.76 -2.85 -2.97
N GLN A 229 23.96 -3.32 -3.93
CA GLN A 229 22.50 -3.21 -3.89
C GLN A 229 21.92 -4.07 -2.77
N LYS A 230 22.27 -5.35 -2.71
CA LYS A 230 21.83 -6.26 -1.64
C LYS A 230 22.21 -5.75 -0.25
N LEU A 231 23.39 -5.16 -0.10
CA LEU A 231 23.84 -4.59 1.17
C LEU A 231 23.01 -3.36 1.57
N ILE A 232 22.69 -2.48 0.63
CA ILE A 232 21.82 -1.32 0.88
C ILE A 232 20.40 -1.76 1.26
N ASP A 233 19.88 -2.80 0.62
CA ASP A 233 18.55 -3.33 0.94
C ASP A 233 18.50 -3.91 2.36
N ARG A 234 19.58 -4.55 2.83
CA ARG A 234 19.75 -4.95 4.24
C ARG A 234 19.72 -3.74 5.18
N PHE A 235 20.44 -2.66 4.84
CA PHE A 235 20.45 -1.44 5.65
C PHE A 235 19.07 -0.77 5.69
N LEU A 236 18.40 -0.65 4.54
CA LEU A 236 17.08 -0.03 4.45
C LEU A 236 16.04 -0.81 5.26
N PHE A 237 16.11 -2.14 5.24
CA PHE A 237 15.30 -2.98 6.13
C PHE A 237 15.57 -2.65 7.60
N VAL A 238 16.84 -2.53 8.01
CA VAL A 238 17.17 -2.19 9.40
C VAL A 238 16.65 -0.80 9.78
N PHE A 239 16.85 0.22 8.94
CA PHE A 239 16.36 1.58 9.21
C PHE A 239 14.84 1.61 9.40
N PHE A 240 14.11 0.88 8.56
CA PHE A 240 12.66 0.79 8.71
C PHE A 240 12.23 0.04 9.98
N CYS A 241 12.90 -1.08 10.28
CA CYS A 241 12.51 -1.96 11.38
C CYS A 241 12.96 -1.50 12.77
N GLU A 242 14.02 -0.69 12.88
CA GLU A 242 14.45 -0.13 14.17
C GLU A 242 13.48 0.94 14.68
N ASP A 243 12.81 1.65 13.78
CA ASP A 243 11.76 2.59 14.14
C ASP A 243 10.41 1.89 14.33
N ASN A 244 10.04 0.93 13.47
CA ASN A 244 8.71 0.31 13.53
C ASN A 244 8.53 -0.70 14.70
N ASN A 245 7.86 -0.24 15.77
CA ASN A 245 7.16 -1.00 16.83
C ASN A 245 7.71 -2.40 17.18
N GLY A 246 9.00 -2.47 17.50
CA GLY A 246 9.64 -3.64 18.12
C GLY A 246 9.94 -4.79 17.16
N LEU A 247 10.05 -4.52 15.85
CA LEU A 247 10.62 -5.46 14.90
C LEU A 247 12.09 -5.70 15.20
N LEU A 248 12.86 -4.62 15.32
CA LEU A 248 14.23 -4.60 15.82
C LEU A 248 14.34 -3.69 17.05
N PRO A 249 15.42 -3.81 17.85
CA PRO A 249 15.70 -2.86 18.92
C PRO A 249 15.82 -1.44 18.36
N ALA A 250 15.22 -0.46 19.06
CA ALA A 250 15.22 0.93 18.62
C ALA A 250 16.63 1.51 18.52
N ASN A 251 16.88 2.32 17.49
CA ASN A 251 18.17 2.97 17.23
C ASN A 251 19.35 1.99 17.17
N SER A 252 19.15 0.80 16.61
CA SER A 252 20.17 -0.25 16.50
C SER A 252 21.42 0.23 15.77
N ILE A 253 21.27 0.97 14.66
CA ILE A 253 22.40 1.51 13.91
C ILE A 253 23.21 2.51 14.75
N ALA A 254 22.52 3.42 15.45
CA ALA A 254 23.17 4.40 16.31
C ALA A 254 23.94 3.74 17.46
N GLU A 255 23.37 2.70 18.09
CA GLU A 255 24.04 1.95 19.16
C GLU A 255 25.21 1.11 18.64
N ILE A 256 25.12 0.52 17.44
CA ILE A 256 26.25 -0.16 16.78
C ILE A 256 27.40 0.82 16.55
N ILE A 257 27.12 2.00 16.01
CA ILE A 257 28.14 3.02 15.73
C ILE A 257 28.78 3.53 17.02
N LYS A 258 27.97 3.76 18.06
CA LYS A 258 28.46 4.15 19.40
C LYS A 258 29.36 3.07 20.02
N HIS A 259 28.97 1.80 19.91
CA HIS A 259 29.78 0.69 20.38
C HIS A 259 31.10 0.59 19.60
N TRP A 260 31.07 0.72 18.28
CA TRP A 260 32.25 0.72 17.43
C TRP A 260 33.24 1.84 17.78
N ASN A 261 32.74 3.06 18.02
CA ASN A 261 33.58 4.17 18.48
C ASN A 261 34.25 3.88 19.84
N LYS A 262 33.50 3.29 20.78
CA LYS A 262 34.06 2.88 22.08
C LYS A 262 35.16 1.82 21.95
N LEU A 263 34.99 0.83 21.07
CA LEU A 263 36.02 -0.17 20.79
C LEU A 263 37.31 0.49 20.27
N ARG A 264 37.18 1.51 19.42
CA ARG A 264 38.32 2.29 18.93
C ARG A 264 39.02 3.08 20.02
N GLU A 265 38.28 3.69 20.94
CA GLU A 265 38.84 4.40 22.10
C GLU A 265 39.59 3.48 23.07
N MET A 266 39.23 2.20 23.09
CA MET A 266 39.84 1.17 23.93
C MET A 266 40.98 0.40 23.24
N ASP A 267 41.42 0.83 22.05
CA ASP A 267 42.40 0.12 21.21
C ASP A 267 41.98 -1.31 20.80
N GLU A 268 40.69 -1.65 20.87
CA GLU A 268 40.11 -2.94 20.45
C GLU A 268 39.44 -2.83 19.06
N TYR A 269 40.15 -2.21 18.11
CA TYR A 269 39.59 -1.94 16.78
C TYR A 269 39.06 -3.20 16.09
N ARG A 270 37.85 -3.07 15.53
CA ARG A 270 37.24 -4.02 14.59
C ARG A 270 36.62 -3.24 13.43
N PRO A 271 36.70 -3.75 12.19
CA PRO A 271 35.99 -3.15 11.06
C PRO A 271 34.50 -3.00 11.37
N LEU A 272 33.93 -1.85 11.04
CA LEU A 272 32.51 -1.55 11.28
C LEU A 272 31.62 -2.54 10.51
N TYR A 273 32.04 -2.94 9.31
CA TYR A 273 31.30 -3.92 8.52
C TYR A 273 31.21 -5.29 9.20
N ASP A 274 32.23 -5.73 9.93
CA ASP A 274 32.17 -7.01 10.66
C ASP A 274 31.14 -6.98 11.79
N ILE A 275 30.96 -5.81 12.43
CA ILE A 275 29.92 -5.62 13.44
C ILE A 275 28.52 -5.65 12.79
N PHE A 276 28.36 -5.01 11.62
CA PHE A 276 27.12 -5.10 10.86
C PHE A 276 26.82 -6.52 10.37
N LYS A 277 27.81 -7.26 9.86
CA LYS A 277 27.64 -8.68 9.49
C LYS A 277 27.12 -9.49 10.67
N LYS A 278 27.68 -9.27 11.87
CA LYS A 278 27.20 -9.95 13.07
C LYS A 278 25.76 -9.57 13.43
N TYR A 279 25.40 -8.30 13.23
CA TYR A 279 24.03 -7.84 13.42
C TYR A 279 23.06 -8.45 12.40
N PHE A 280 23.44 -8.54 11.13
CA PHE A 280 22.68 -9.23 10.07
C PHE A 280 22.50 -10.72 10.36
N GLU A 281 23.52 -11.38 10.92
CA GLU A 281 23.39 -12.76 11.40
C GLU A 281 22.33 -12.88 12.49
N TYR A 282 22.29 -11.96 13.46
CA TYR A 282 21.23 -11.94 14.47
C TYR A 282 19.83 -11.76 13.88
N ILE A 283 19.70 -10.97 12.81
CA ILE A 283 18.44 -10.83 12.09
C ILE A 283 18.10 -12.14 11.35
N ASN A 284 19.09 -12.83 10.78
CA ASN A 284 18.86 -14.08 10.06
C ASN A 284 18.40 -15.21 11.00
N VAL A 285 19.15 -15.47 12.07
CA VAL A 285 18.94 -16.65 12.94
C VAL A 285 18.17 -16.34 14.22
N GLY A 286 18.01 -15.06 14.55
CA GLY A 286 17.47 -14.59 15.83
C GLY A 286 18.54 -14.44 16.91
N ARG A 287 18.26 -13.60 17.90
CA ARG A 287 19.09 -13.43 19.10
C ARG A 287 18.17 -13.32 20.32
N PRO A 288 18.27 -14.23 21.30
CA PRO A 288 17.45 -14.16 22.50
C PRO A 288 17.77 -12.89 23.32
N SER A 289 16.79 -12.43 24.09
CA SER A 289 17.00 -11.34 25.05
C SER A 289 17.99 -11.74 26.16
N SER A 290 18.63 -10.74 26.76
CA SER A 290 19.35 -10.86 28.04
C SER A 290 19.04 -9.66 28.92
N SER A 291 19.59 -9.62 30.13
CA SER A 291 19.36 -8.55 31.12
C SER A 291 19.63 -7.13 30.58
N ASP A 292 20.48 -7.01 29.58
CA ASP A 292 21.03 -5.77 29.02
C ASP A 292 20.67 -5.56 27.53
N ARG A 293 19.99 -6.51 26.88
CA ARG A 293 19.65 -6.39 25.45
C ARG A 293 18.32 -7.02 25.08
N GLN A 294 17.63 -6.34 24.18
CA GLN A 294 16.37 -6.80 23.62
C GLN A 294 16.57 -7.99 22.67
N GLU A 295 15.53 -8.82 22.58
CA GLU A 295 15.42 -9.94 21.65
C GLU A 295 15.36 -9.44 20.20
N ILE A 296 15.98 -10.19 19.29
CA ILE A 296 15.86 -10.03 17.84
C ILE A 296 15.24 -11.33 17.31
N PHE A 297 14.12 -11.23 16.60
CA PHE A 297 13.51 -12.39 15.97
C PHE A 297 14.24 -12.78 14.68
N ALA A 298 14.11 -14.03 14.28
CA ALA A 298 14.67 -14.53 13.04
C ALA A 298 13.84 -14.05 11.83
N TYR A 299 14.29 -12.99 11.15
CA TYR A 299 13.75 -12.47 9.90
C TYR A 299 14.58 -12.96 8.70
N ASN A 300 14.76 -14.28 8.63
CA ASN A 300 15.56 -15.02 7.64
C ASN A 300 15.25 -14.60 6.20
N GLY A 301 13.97 -14.63 5.77
CA GLY A 301 13.40 -14.04 4.54
C GLY A 301 14.08 -14.31 3.18
N GLY A 302 15.30 -14.83 3.11
CA GLY A 302 16.21 -14.75 1.97
C GLY A 302 17.16 -13.52 2.03
N LEU A 303 16.70 -12.34 2.47
CA LEU A 303 17.52 -11.10 2.45
C LEU A 303 18.78 -11.19 3.32
N PHE A 304 18.65 -11.77 4.51
CA PHE A 304 19.72 -11.91 5.49
C PHE A 304 20.37 -13.29 5.50
N SER A 305 20.08 -14.13 4.49
CA SER A 305 20.74 -15.43 4.37
C SER A 305 22.26 -15.28 4.27
N GLU A 306 22.98 -16.35 4.59
CA GLU A 306 24.42 -16.42 4.35
C GLU A 306 24.73 -16.07 2.90
N ASP A 307 25.79 -15.27 2.71
CA ASP A 307 26.17 -14.75 1.40
C ASP A 307 27.69 -14.64 1.33
N THR A 308 28.29 -15.62 0.66
CA THR A 308 29.75 -15.74 0.56
C THR A 308 30.41 -14.55 -0.13
N LEU A 309 29.69 -13.87 -1.02
CA LEU A 309 30.18 -12.64 -1.65
C LEU A 309 30.20 -11.51 -0.63
N LEU A 310 29.07 -11.24 0.04
CA LEU A 310 28.99 -10.18 1.05
C LEU A 310 29.91 -10.43 2.25
N ASP A 311 30.21 -11.68 2.58
CA ASP A 311 31.09 -12.03 3.68
C ASP A 311 32.58 -11.82 3.35
N SER A 312 32.93 -11.81 2.06
CA SER A 312 34.33 -11.69 1.58
C SER A 312 34.73 -10.29 1.11
N ILE A 313 33.78 -9.39 0.89
CA ILE A 313 34.06 -8.00 0.48
C ILE A 313 34.61 -7.16 1.63
N HIS A 314 35.52 -6.25 1.28
CA HIS A 314 36.07 -5.24 2.17
C HIS A 314 35.40 -3.89 1.90
N ILE A 315 35.07 -3.16 2.97
CA ILE A 315 34.36 -1.88 2.91
C ILE A 315 35.01 -0.92 3.90
N SER A 316 35.18 0.33 3.49
CA SER A 316 35.68 1.40 4.35
C SER A 316 34.67 1.74 5.45
N ASP A 317 35.17 1.78 6.70
CA ASP A 317 34.39 2.22 7.85
C ASP A 317 33.80 3.62 7.67
N THR A 318 34.50 4.50 6.95
CA THR A 318 34.08 5.89 6.76
C THR A 318 32.78 5.96 5.95
N VAL A 319 32.67 5.13 4.92
CA VAL A 319 31.48 5.08 4.04
C VAL A 319 30.28 4.57 4.84
N LEU A 320 30.45 3.47 5.57
CA LEU A 320 29.39 2.90 6.39
C LEU A 320 28.99 3.83 7.54
N TYR A 321 29.94 4.40 8.26
CA TYR A 321 29.67 5.34 9.35
C TYR A 321 28.87 6.55 8.88
N THR A 322 29.34 7.23 7.83
CA THR A 322 28.75 8.48 7.34
C THR A 322 27.32 8.27 6.89
N HIS A 323 27.08 7.23 6.10
CA HIS A 323 25.78 7.02 5.45
C HIS A 323 24.79 6.29 6.35
N ALA A 324 25.22 5.26 7.09
CA ALA A 324 24.32 4.56 8.00
C ALA A 324 23.82 5.49 9.11
N GLN A 325 24.70 6.33 9.68
CA GLN A 325 24.28 7.32 10.68
C GLN A 325 23.31 8.37 10.11
N LYS A 326 23.53 8.80 8.85
CA LYS A 326 22.68 9.79 8.20
C LYS A 326 21.29 9.24 7.91
N LEU A 327 21.22 8.03 7.35
CA LEU A 327 19.96 7.40 6.98
C LEU A 327 19.17 6.89 8.19
N SER A 328 19.84 6.39 9.24
CA SER A 328 19.16 6.03 10.51
C SER A 328 18.58 7.23 11.27
N GLY A 329 18.86 8.46 10.83
CA GLY A 329 18.32 9.68 11.42
C GLY A 329 16.96 10.11 10.88
N TYR A 330 16.45 9.44 9.84
CA TYR A 330 15.10 9.66 9.32
C TYR A 330 14.07 8.94 10.20
N ASP A 331 12.86 9.49 10.34
CA ASP A 331 11.76 8.86 11.08
C ASP A 331 10.96 7.93 10.14
N PHE A 332 11.24 6.63 10.18
CA PHE A 332 10.57 5.63 9.33
C PHE A 332 9.19 5.20 9.84
N ILE A 333 8.72 5.70 10.97
CA ILE A 333 7.34 5.47 11.46
C ILE A 333 6.38 6.54 10.93
N SER A 334 6.81 7.79 11.07
CA SER A 334 5.94 8.96 10.90
C SER A 334 6.23 9.72 9.63
N GLU A 335 7.45 9.66 9.10
CA GLU A 335 7.87 10.43 7.93
C GLU A 335 8.04 9.58 6.67
N VAL A 336 8.60 8.38 6.77
CA VAL A 336 8.85 7.51 5.61
C VAL A 336 7.78 6.42 5.53
N ASP A 337 6.70 6.70 4.81
CA ASP A 337 5.70 5.69 4.50
C ASP A 337 6.19 4.75 3.38
N VAL A 338 5.42 3.69 3.13
CA VAL A 338 5.78 2.71 2.09
C VAL A 338 5.65 3.29 0.67
N ASN A 339 4.91 4.39 0.49
CA ASN A 339 4.81 5.05 -0.81
C ASN A 339 6.10 5.82 -1.15
N ILE A 340 6.67 6.52 -0.16
CA ILE A 340 7.97 7.17 -0.26
C ILE A 340 9.06 6.14 -0.59
N LEU A 341 9.03 4.98 0.05
CA LEU A 341 9.93 3.87 -0.28
C LEU A 341 9.73 3.37 -1.71
N GLY A 342 8.48 3.21 -2.16
CA GLY A 342 8.14 2.88 -3.54
C GLY A 342 8.81 3.84 -4.55
N HIS A 343 8.68 5.14 -4.31
CA HIS A 343 9.31 6.16 -5.15
C HIS A 343 10.84 6.10 -5.14
N ILE A 344 11.45 5.86 -3.98
CA ILE A 344 12.91 5.70 -3.88
C ILE A 344 13.37 4.48 -4.69
N PHE A 345 12.68 3.37 -4.56
CA PHE A 345 12.98 2.15 -5.30
C PHE A 345 12.84 2.34 -6.81
N GLU A 346 11.77 3.02 -7.25
CA GLU A 346 11.57 3.34 -8.67
C GLU A 346 12.69 4.22 -9.24
N HIS A 347 13.08 5.26 -8.51
CA HIS A 347 14.17 6.12 -8.95
C HIS A 347 15.51 5.37 -8.96
N SER A 348 15.74 4.49 -7.99
CA SER A 348 16.92 3.63 -7.90
C SER A 348 17.05 2.68 -9.10
N LEU A 349 15.95 2.10 -9.58
CA LEU A 349 15.94 1.22 -10.76
C LEU A 349 16.44 1.91 -12.03
N ASN A 350 16.02 3.16 -12.26
CA ASN A 350 16.48 3.91 -13.43
C ASN A 350 18.00 4.14 -13.41
N GLU A 351 18.56 4.48 -12.24
CA GLU A 351 20.01 4.63 -12.06
C GLU A 351 20.74 3.29 -12.23
N LEU A 352 20.13 2.19 -11.76
CA LEU A 352 20.72 0.85 -11.86
C LEU A 352 20.95 0.44 -13.32
N GLU A 353 19.91 0.57 -14.13
CA GLU A 353 19.98 0.26 -15.55
C GLU A 353 20.99 1.16 -16.28
N GLU A 354 21.19 2.40 -15.83
CA GLU A 354 22.19 3.31 -16.42
C GLU A 354 23.60 2.84 -16.15
N LEU A 355 23.89 2.51 -14.89
CA LEU A 355 25.19 2.02 -14.48
C LEU A 355 25.51 0.67 -15.12
N GLN A 356 24.56 -0.27 -15.11
CA GLN A 356 24.76 -1.58 -15.74
C GLN A 356 25.05 -1.47 -17.24
N ALA A 357 24.27 -0.66 -17.98
CA ALA A 357 24.50 -0.44 -19.40
C ALA A 357 25.88 0.19 -19.69
N GLN A 358 26.37 1.09 -18.82
CA GLN A 358 27.72 1.66 -18.94
C GLN A 358 28.79 0.60 -18.69
N LEU A 359 28.62 -0.24 -17.66
CA LEU A 359 29.56 -1.32 -17.32
C LEU A 359 29.64 -2.37 -18.43
N GLU A 360 28.53 -2.64 -19.10
CA GLU A 360 28.46 -3.56 -20.25
C GLU A 360 28.90 -2.92 -21.59
N GLY A 361 29.30 -1.63 -21.59
CA GLY A 361 29.80 -0.94 -22.78
C GLY A 361 28.71 -0.55 -23.80
N GLN A 362 27.45 -0.51 -23.40
CA GLN A 362 26.34 -0.10 -24.27
C GLN A 362 26.26 1.43 -24.40
N THR A 363 26.07 1.96 -25.62
CA THR A 363 25.90 3.41 -25.83
C THR A 363 24.60 3.92 -25.22
N ILE A 364 24.71 4.86 -24.26
CA ILE A 364 23.57 5.54 -23.64
C ILE A 364 23.29 6.85 -24.37
N ASP A 365 22.14 6.94 -25.02
CA ASP A 365 21.65 8.16 -25.64
C ASP A 365 21.03 9.07 -24.57
N LYS A 366 21.83 10.01 -24.05
CA LYS A 366 21.44 10.95 -22.98
C LYS A 366 20.28 11.89 -23.35
N THR A 367 19.90 11.98 -24.64
CA THR A 367 18.82 12.86 -25.12
C THR A 367 17.45 12.20 -25.17
N LYS A 368 17.39 10.87 -25.00
CA LYS A 368 16.14 10.12 -24.84
C LYS A 368 16.04 9.69 -23.39
N THR A 369 15.11 10.27 -22.63
CA THR A 369 14.74 9.73 -21.32
C THR A 369 14.42 8.24 -21.50
N LYS A 370 15.16 7.39 -20.76
CA LYS A 370 15.15 5.93 -20.86
C LYS A 370 13.77 5.26 -20.76
N ARG A 371 12.77 5.99 -20.27
CA ARG A 371 11.33 5.65 -20.37
C ARG A 371 10.95 5.02 -21.71
N LYS A 372 11.57 5.42 -22.83
CA LYS A 372 11.30 4.88 -24.18
C LYS A 372 12.14 3.68 -24.66
N LYS A 373 13.23 3.29 -23.98
CA LYS A 373 14.15 2.25 -24.51
C LYS A 373 13.72 0.84 -24.10
N ASP A 374 13.30 0.66 -22.84
CA ASP A 374 12.92 -0.63 -22.27
C ASP A 374 11.41 -0.74 -21.98
N GLY A 375 10.67 0.36 -22.18
CA GLY A 375 9.21 0.36 -22.05
C GLY A 375 8.70 0.30 -20.61
N VAL A 376 9.57 0.53 -19.63
CA VAL A 376 9.27 0.44 -18.20
C VAL A 376 8.72 1.78 -17.70
N PHE A 377 7.49 1.78 -17.22
CA PHE A 377 6.83 2.96 -16.67
C PHE A 377 6.31 2.67 -15.28
N TYR A 378 6.57 3.60 -14.37
CA TYR A 378 5.91 3.58 -13.08
C TYR A 378 4.39 3.67 -13.26
N THR A 379 3.67 2.89 -12.46
CA THR A 379 2.22 2.95 -12.40
C THR A 379 1.80 3.77 -11.19
N PRO A 380 1.26 5.00 -11.40
CA PRO A 380 0.66 5.78 -10.33
C PRO A 380 -0.30 4.96 -9.48
N ARG A 381 -0.23 5.16 -8.17
CA ARG A 381 -1.05 4.45 -7.19
C ARG A 381 -2.53 4.41 -7.57
N TYR A 382 -3.15 5.54 -7.88
CA TYR A 382 -4.59 5.58 -8.23
C TYR A 382 -4.96 4.64 -9.40
N ILE A 383 -4.02 4.34 -10.30
CA ILE A 383 -4.23 3.38 -11.39
C ILE A 383 -4.13 1.95 -10.87
N THR A 384 -3.14 1.62 -10.04
CA THR A 384 -3.04 0.28 -9.45
C THR A 384 -4.27 -0.03 -8.60
N GLU A 385 -4.76 0.95 -7.82
CA GLU A 385 -5.97 0.77 -7.01
C GLU A 385 -7.19 0.51 -7.88
N TYR A 386 -7.40 1.34 -8.90
CA TYR A 386 -8.52 1.19 -9.82
C TYR A 386 -8.53 -0.19 -10.49
N ILE A 387 -7.38 -0.65 -10.99
CA ILE A 387 -7.28 -1.97 -11.62
C ILE A 387 -7.55 -3.09 -10.61
N VAL A 388 -6.99 -3.01 -9.40
CA VAL A 388 -7.21 -4.01 -8.35
C VAL A 388 -8.68 -4.07 -7.91
N GLU A 389 -9.34 -2.94 -7.73
CA GLU A 389 -10.77 -2.88 -7.40
C GLU A 389 -11.63 -3.49 -8.52
N ASN A 390 -11.32 -3.21 -9.79
CA ASN A 390 -12.07 -3.73 -10.93
C ASN A 390 -11.71 -5.17 -11.34
N THR A 391 -10.74 -5.79 -10.66
CA THR A 391 -10.35 -7.20 -10.89
C THR A 391 -10.62 -8.04 -9.66
N ILE A 392 -9.73 -7.98 -8.66
CA ILE A 392 -9.85 -8.70 -7.39
C ILE A 392 -11.13 -8.28 -6.67
N GLY A 393 -11.43 -6.97 -6.65
CA GLY A 393 -12.65 -6.46 -6.01
C GLY A 393 -13.92 -6.91 -6.70
N LYS A 394 -13.91 -7.06 -8.03
CA LYS A 394 -15.04 -7.64 -8.77
C LYS A 394 -15.27 -9.10 -8.39
N LEU A 395 -14.23 -9.93 -8.36
CA LEU A 395 -14.33 -11.33 -7.92
C LEU A 395 -14.84 -11.46 -6.47
N CYS A 396 -14.37 -10.58 -5.58
CA CYS A 396 -14.83 -10.52 -4.20
C CYS A 396 -16.32 -10.17 -4.11
N SER A 397 -16.76 -9.16 -4.87
CA SER A 397 -18.16 -8.72 -4.92
C SER A 397 -19.07 -9.84 -5.42
N ASP A 398 -18.69 -10.51 -6.50
CA ASP A 398 -19.46 -11.63 -7.07
C ASP A 398 -19.53 -12.80 -6.09
N LYS A 399 -18.44 -13.07 -5.35
CA LYS A 399 -18.45 -14.11 -4.31
C LYS A 399 -19.36 -13.76 -3.15
N ILE A 400 -19.32 -12.53 -2.65
CA ILE A 400 -20.19 -12.02 -1.57
C ILE A 400 -21.66 -12.17 -1.97
N GLU A 401 -22.00 -11.79 -3.21
CA GLU A 401 -23.34 -11.94 -3.78
C GLU A 401 -23.76 -13.41 -3.84
N SER A 402 -22.89 -14.29 -4.34
CA SER A 402 -23.16 -15.74 -4.44
C SER A 402 -23.41 -16.41 -3.08
N LEU A 403 -22.78 -15.92 -2.01
CA LEU A 403 -22.99 -16.41 -0.65
C LEU A 403 -24.19 -15.75 0.04
N SER A 404 -24.79 -14.73 -0.60
CA SER A 404 -25.82 -13.87 -0.02
C SER A 404 -25.38 -13.37 1.36
N LEU A 405 -24.18 -12.82 1.41
CA LEU A 405 -23.60 -12.22 2.61
C LEU A 405 -24.18 -10.82 2.78
N VAL A 406 -25.09 -10.66 3.74
CA VAL A 406 -25.75 -9.39 4.06
C VAL A 406 -25.32 -8.97 5.45
N GLU A 407 -24.53 -7.89 5.56
CA GLU A 407 -23.93 -7.50 6.86
C GLU A 407 -24.97 -7.24 7.96
N ALA A 408 -26.14 -6.68 7.60
CA ALA A 408 -27.22 -6.42 8.55
C ALA A 408 -27.66 -7.69 9.29
N GLU A 409 -27.53 -8.86 8.67
CA GLU A 409 -27.85 -10.14 9.31
C GLU A 409 -26.88 -10.50 10.44
N PHE A 410 -25.62 -10.07 10.35
CA PHE A 410 -24.59 -10.36 11.35
C PHE A 410 -24.85 -9.64 12.66
N VAL A 411 -25.42 -8.43 12.59
CA VAL A 411 -25.78 -7.66 13.79
C VAL A 411 -27.12 -8.12 14.37
N LEU A 412 -28.07 -8.48 13.52
CA LEU A 412 -29.43 -8.89 13.95
C LEU A 412 -29.51 -10.37 14.35
N ALA A 413 -28.44 -11.15 14.20
CA ALA A 413 -28.42 -12.58 14.51
C ALA A 413 -28.55 -12.84 16.02
N SER A 414 -29.75 -13.17 16.46
CA SER A 414 -30.07 -13.52 17.84
C SER A 414 -30.08 -15.01 18.14
N SER A 415 -30.32 -15.88 17.13
CA SER A 415 -30.39 -17.32 17.33
C SER A 415 -29.04 -18.02 17.09
N PRO A 416 -28.68 -19.05 17.90
CA PRO A 416 -27.44 -19.81 17.69
C PRO A 416 -27.33 -20.44 16.30
N THR A 417 -28.44 -20.93 15.75
CA THR A 417 -28.48 -21.53 14.41
C THR A 417 -28.17 -20.51 13.32
N LYS A 418 -28.75 -19.30 13.39
CA LYS A 418 -28.48 -18.24 12.42
C LYS A 418 -27.03 -17.75 12.51
N ARG A 419 -26.49 -17.61 13.72
CA ARG A 419 -25.07 -17.28 13.94
C ARG A 419 -24.15 -18.31 13.31
N LYS A 420 -24.44 -19.61 13.51
CA LYS A 420 -23.65 -20.69 12.90
C LYS A 420 -23.65 -20.61 11.37
N THR A 421 -24.82 -20.45 10.74
CA THR A 421 -24.92 -20.35 9.28
C THR A 421 -24.18 -19.13 8.72
N LEU A 422 -24.28 -17.97 9.39
CA LEU A 422 -23.56 -16.77 8.98
C LEU A 422 -22.05 -16.93 9.11
N HIS A 423 -21.59 -17.57 10.19
CA HIS A 423 -20.19 -17.88 10.37
C HIS A 423 -19.66 -18.85 9.29
N GLU A 424 -20.43 -19.87 8.92
CA GLU A 424 -20.08 -20.79 7.81
C GLU A 424 -19.94 -20.04 6.49
N LYS A 425 -20.83 -19.09 6.19
CA LYS A 425 -20.71 -18.22 5.00
C LYS A 425 -19.43 -17.37 5.04
N LEU A 426 -19.07 -16.82 6.21
CA LEU A 426 -17.82 -16.07 6.37
C LEU A 426 -16.59 -16.97 6.18
N GLN A 427 -16.59 -18.18 6.72
CA GLN A 427 -15.50 -19.12 6.48
C GLN A 427 -15.37 -19.47 5.00
N HIS A 428 -16.48 -19.67 4.29
CA HIS A 428 -16.43 -19.87 2.83
C HIS A 428 -15.83 -18.68 2.08
N TYR A 429 -16.16 -17.45 2.48
CA TYR A 429 -15.55 -16.25 1.89
C TYR A 429 -14.06 -16.13 2.24
N LYS A 430 -13.68 -16.40 3.49
CA LYS A 430 -12.28 -16.43 3.95
C LYS A 430 -11.45 -17.45 3.16
N THR A 431 -11.95 -18.67 3.01
CA THR A 431 -11.29 -19.72 2.21
C THR A 431 -11.17 -19.30 0.75
N PHE A 432 -12.19 -18.64 0.20
CA PHE A 432 -12.12 -18.09 -1.15
C PHE A 432 -10.99 -17.06 -1.28
N LEU A 433 -10.91 -16.07 -0.37
CA LEU A 433 -9.84 -15.07 -0.39
C LEU A 433 -8.46 -15.71 -0.33
N LEU A 434 -8.23 -16.66 0.58
CA LEU A 434 -6.95 -17.38 0.72
C LEU A 434 -6.62 -18.28 -0.49
N SER A 435 -7.60 -18.60 -1.31
CA SER A 435 -7.41 -19.47 -2.49
C SER A 435 -7.06 -18.72 -3.77
N LEU A 436 -7.32 -17.41 -3.82
CA LEU A 436 -7.11 -16.57 -5.02
C LEU A 436 -5.64 -16.55 -5.42
N THR A 437 -5.35 -16.63 -6.70
CA THR A 437 -3.99 -16.54 -7.25
C THR A 437 -3.88 -15.33 -8.18
N ILE A 438 -3.05 -14.36 -7.80
CA ILE A 438 -2.91 -13.05 -8.46
C ILE A 438 -1.49 -12.92 -8.99
N CYS A 439 -1.34 -12.72 -10.30
CA CYS A 439 -0.05 -12.62 -10.95
C CYS A 439 0.18 -11.25 -11.59
N ASP A 440 1.38 -10.70 -11.41
CA ASP A 440 1.95 -9.67 -12.29
C ASP A 440 3.16 -10.25 -13.05
N PRO A 441 3.03 -10.50 -14.38
CA PRO A 441 4.08 -11.15 -15.16
C PRO A 441 5.22 -10.22 -15.58
N ALA A 442 5.15 -8.93 -15.24
CA ALA A 442 6.24 -7.96 -15.44
C ALA A 442 6.24 -6.97 -14.26
N CYS A 443 6.48 -7.51 -13.06
CA CYS A 443 6.07 -6.86 -11.83
C CYS A 443 6.86 -5.60 -11.46
N GLY A 444 8.05 -5.39 -12.04
CA GLY A 444 8.93 -4.28 -11.68
C GLY A 444 9.16 -4.23 -10.17
N SER A 445 9.00 -3.05 -9.59
CA SER A 445 9.07 -2.82 -8.13
C SER A 445 7.89 -3.41 -7.32
N GLY A 446 6.95 -4.10 -7.97
CA GLY A 446 5.84 -4.78 -7.32
C GLY A 446 4.65 -3.88 -6.99
N ALA A 447 4.45 -2.75 -7.68
CA ALA A 447 3.38 -1.79 -7.35
C ALA A 447 1.97 -2.42 -7.34
N PHE A 448 1.65 -3.27 -8.34
CA PHE A 448 0.38 -4.01 -8.38
C PHE A 448 0.28 -5.05 -7.28
N LEU A 449 1.35 -5.78 -6.99
CA LEU A 449 1.39 -6.79 -5.94
C LEU A 449 1.18 -6.18 -4.56
N ASN A 450 1.81 -5.03 -4.29
CA ASN A 450 1.60 -4.27 -3.07
C ASN A 450 0.14 -3.81 -2.95
N GLN A 451 -0.47 -3.35 -4.03
CA GLN A 451 -1.88 -2.93 -3.99
C GLN A 451 -2.84 -4.11 -3.81
N ALA A 452 -2.56 -5.24 -4.44
CA ALA A 452 -3.32 -6.47 -4.24
C ALA A 452 -3.20 -6.97 -2.78
N PHE A 453 -2.01 -6.91 -2.20
CA PHE A 453 -1.77 -7.22 -0.78
C PHE A 453 -2.66 -6.37 0.14
N LEU A 454 -2.64 -5.04 -0.03
CA LEU A 454 -3.46 -4.12 0.75
C LEU A 454 -4.96 -4.40 0.60
N PHE A 455 -5.41 -4.67 -0.62
CA PHE A 455 -6.79 -4.99 -0.89
C PHE A 455 -7.23 -6.26 -0.15
N LEU A 456 -6.45 -7.33 -0.23
CA LEU A 456 -6.75 -8.59 0.47
C LEU A 456 -6.71 -8.43 1.99
N GLN A 457 -5.75 -7.68 2.53
CA GLN A 457 -5.73 -7.35 3.97
C GLN A 457 -7.02 -6.63 4.40
N LYS A 458 -7.50 -5.67 3.61
CA LYS A 458 -8.76 -4.96 3.87
C LYS A 458 -9.96 -5.91 3.85
N GLN A 459 -9.99 -6.88 2.93
CA GLN A 459 -11.06 -7.89 2.87
C GLN A 459 -11.03 -8.85 4.06
N HIS A 460 -9.84 -9.25 4.54
CA HIS A 460 -9.73 -10.06 5.74
C HIS A 460 -10.11 -9.29 7.02
N GLN A 461 -9.75 -8.01 7.10
CA GLN A 461 -10.22 -7.14 8.18
C GLN A 461 -11.74 -7.02 8.16
N TYR A 462 -12.34 -6.89 6.99
CA TYR A 462 -13.78 -6.88 6.82
C TYR A 462 -14.45 -8.16 7.37
N ILE A 463 -13.87 -9.34 7.11
CA ILE A 463 -14.35 -10.59 7.71
C ILE A 463 -14.25 -10.55 9.23
N ALA A 464 -13.11 -10.11 9.78
CA ALA A 464 -12.91 -10.03 11.23
C ALA A 464 -13.91 -9.07 11.91
N ASP A 465 -14.23 -7.95 11.25
CA ASP A 465 -15.26 -7.01 11.72
C ASP A 465 -16.64 -7.68 11.79
N LEU A 466 -17.01 -8.48 10.78
CA LEU A 466 -18.28 -9.21 10.78
C LEU A 466 -18.32 -10.35 11.81
N GLU A 467 -17.20 -11.06 12.01
CA GLU A 467 -17.10 -12.07 13.07
C GLU A 467 -17.24 -11.45 14.46
N SER A 468 -16.59 -10.31 14.69
CA SER A 468 -16.71 -9.54 15.94
C SER A 468 -18.16 -9.14 16.22
N LYS A 469 -18.87 -8.63 15.20
CA LYS A 469 -20.31 -8.30 15.29
C LYS A 469 -21.19 -9.52 15.57
N LEU A 470 -20.83 -10.68 15.04
CA LEU A 470 -21.62 -11.91 15.17
C LEU A 470 -21.54 -12.55 16.55
N PHE A 471 -20.37 -12.43 17.19
CA PHE A 471 -20.06 -13.10 18.46
C PHE A 471 -19.93 -12.14 19.65
N ASP A 472 -20.11 -10.83 19.43
CA ASP A 472 -19.90 -9.78 20.44
C ASP A 472 -18.50 -9.87 21.08
N THR A 473 -17.51 -10.31 20.30
CA THR A 473 -16.12 -10.43 20.75
C THR A 473 -15.32 -9.20 20.36
N PRO A 474 -14.35 -8.76 21.19
CA PRO A 474 -13.39 -7.74 20.77
C PRO A 474 -12.75 -8.14 19.44
N LEU A 475 -12.50 -7.14 18.59
CA LEU A 475 -11.89 -7.36 17.28
C LEU A 475 -10.54 -8.08 17.43
N ALA A 476 -10.49 -9.32 16.98
CA ALA A 476 -9.24 -10.07 16.93
C ALA A 476 -8.51 -9.72 15.64
N LEU A 477 -7.35 -9.07 15.76
CA LEU A 477 -6.43 -8.89 14.63
C LEU A 477 -5.92 -10.27 14.20
N THR A 478 -6.58 -10.88 13.23
CA THR A 478 -6.08 -12.11 12.60
C THR A 478 -5.04 -11.72 11.57
N ASP A 479 -3.77 -11.93 11.90
CA ASP A 479 -2.69 -11.65 10.96
C ASP A 479 -2.62 -12.73 9.87
N VAL A 480 -3.20 -12.38 8.72
CA VAL A 480 -3.22 -13.14 7.46
C VAL A 480 -2.13 -12.71 6.49
N SER A 481 -1.26 -11.77 6.88
CA SER A 481 -0.26 -11.18 5.98
C SER A 481 0.65 -12.24 5.39
N ALA A 482 1.03 -13.21 6.22
CA ALA A 482 1.87 -14.32 5.79
C ALA A 482 1.15 -15.20 4.75
N ASP A 483 -0.11 -15.56 5.03
CA ASP A 483 -0.90 -16.39 4.11
C ASP A 483 -1.10 -15.69 2.76
N ILE A 484 -1.33 -14.37 2.76
CA ILE A 484 -1.47 -13.59 1.52
C ILE A 484 -0.19 -13.64 0.70
N LEU A 485 0.96 -13.41 1.33
CA LEU A 485 2.25 -13.42 0.66
C LEU A 485 2.63 -14.80 0.11
N GLU A 486 2.30 -15.88 0.84
CA GLU A 486 2.65 -17.26 0.46
C GLU A 486 1.72 -17.84 -0.60
N HIS A 487 0.43 -17.54 -0.55
CA HIS A 487 -0.56 -18.25 -1.35
C HIS A 487 -1.18 -17.40 -2.45
N ASN A 488 -1.28 -16.08 -2.27
CA ASN A 488 -2.07 -15.24 -3.15
C ASN A 488 -1.26 -14.51 -4.22
N LEU A 489 -0.07 -13.99 -3.88
CA LEU A 489 0.64 -13.05 -4.75
C LEU A 489 1.80 -13.73 -5.48
N TYR A 490 1.89 -13.48 -6.79
CA TYR A 490 2.91 -14.03 -7.69
C TYR A 490 3.42 -12.93 -8.62
N GLY A 491 4.73 -12.89 -8.85
CA GLY A 491 5.36 -11.87 -9.66
C GLY A 491 6.52 -12.43 -10.46
N VAL A 492 6.69 -11.98 -11.70
CA VAL A 492 7.89 -12.27 -12.48
C VAL A 492 8.42 -10.98 -13.07
N ASP A 493 9.73 -10.79 -13.00
CA ASP A 493 10.42 -9.71 -13.72
C ASP A 493 11.78 -10.20 -14.26
N ILE A 494 12.18 -9.67 -15.41
CA ILE A 494 13.46 -10.03 -16.03
C ILE A 494 14.66 -9.43 -15.28
N ASN A 495 14.46 -8.32 -14.58
CA ASN A 495 15.47 -7.63 -13.81
C ASN A 495 15.47 -8.14 -12.36
N GLU A 496 16.59 -8.75 -11.96
CA GLU A 496 16.80 -9.30 -10.62
C GLU A 496 16.66 -8.22 -9.52
N GLU A 497 17.12 -7.01 -9.77
CA GLU A 497 17.05 -5.91 -8.80
C GLU A 497 15.60 -5.43 -8.60
N SER A 498 14.80 -5.41 -9.67
CA SER A 498 13.36 -5.14 -9.58
C SER A 498 12.66 -6.17 -8.70
N VAL A 499 13.01 -7.44 -8.85
CA VAL A 499 12.48 -8.54 -8.03
C VAL A 499 12.85 -8.37 -6.56
N GLU A 500 14.11 -8.06 -6.24
CA GLU A 500 14.53 -7.84 -4.84
C GLU A 500 13.82 -6.64 -4.21
N ILE A 501 13.66 -5.55 -4.97
CA ILE A 501 12.89 -4.38 -4.55
C ILE A 501 11.42 -4.74 -4.28
N ALA A 502 10.79 -5.53 -5.16
CA ALA A 502 9.40 -5.95 -4.97
C ALA A 502 9.24 -6.80 -3.70
N ARG A 503 10.18 -7.71 -3.45
CA ARG A 503 10.22 -8.51 -2.22
C ARG A 503 10.42 -7.65 -0.98
N LEU A 504 11.37 -6.71 -1.01
CA LEU A 504 11.62 -5.79 0.09
C LEU A 504 10.38 -4.95 0.39
N SER A 505 9.74 -4.35 -0.62
CA SER A 505 8.52 -3.58 -0.44
C SER A 505 7.40 -4.39 0.22
N LEU A 506 7.19 -5.64 -0.22
CA LEU A 506 6.19 -6.53 0.38
C LEU A 506 6.56 -6.90 1.83
N TRP A 507 7.83 -7.20 2.12
CA TRP A 507 8.28 -7.48 3.49
C TRP A 507 8.08 -6.30 4.43
N LEU A 508 8.42 -5.07 4.01
CA LEU A 508 8.23 -3.89 4.84
C LEU A 508 6.76 -3.66 5.18
N ARG A 509 5.83 -4.03 4.28
CA ARG A 509 4.39 -4.00 4.55
C ARG A 509 3.89 -5.13 5.45
N SER A 510 4.48 -6.31 5.35
CA SER A 510 4.04 -7.50 6.10
C SER A 510 4.78 -7.73 7.41
N ALA A 511 5.87 -6.99 7.69
CA ALA A 511 6.72 -7.23 8.84
C ALA A 511 5.94 -7.08 10.16
N ARG A 512 5.99 -8.11 10.99
CA ARG A 512 5.36 -8.14 12.32
C ARG A 512 6.32 -8.72 13.35
N ARG A 513 6.26 -8.16 14.57
CA ARG A 513 7.07 -8.64 15.70
C ARG A 513 6.73 -10.10 16.01
N GLY A 514 7.75 -10.92 16.20
CA GLY A 514 7.57 -12.33 16.59
C GLY A 514 7.24 -13.28 15.45
N ARG A 515 7.16 -12.81 14.20
CA ARG A 515 6.94 -13.66 13.02
C ARG A 515 8.13 -13.62 12.09
N LYS A 516 8.53 -14.79 11.59
CA LYS A 516 9.55 -14.88 10.55
C LYS A 516 9.03 -14.22 9.28
N LEU A 517 9.92 -13.58 8.52
CA LEU A 517 9.58 -13.15 7.17
C LEU A 517 9.39 -14.38 6.29
N ASN A 518 8.35 -14.34 5.46
CA ASN A 518 8.11 -15.38 4.48
C ASN A 518 9.18 -15.33 3.41
N ASN A 519 9.58 -16.50 2.95
CA ASN A 519 10.46 -16.60 1.80
C ASN A 519 9.65 -16.30 0.53
N LEU A 520 9.75 -15.07 0.03
CA LEU A 520 9.05 -14.64 -1.18
C LEU A 520 9.70 -15.16 -2.47
N SER A 521 10.86 -15.82 -2.41
CA SER A 521 11.57 -16.31 -3.60
C SER A 521 10.79 -17.38 -4.39
N SER A 522 9.85 -18.08 -3.75
CA SER A 522 8.99 -19.07 -4.42
C SER A 522 7.87 -18.43 -5.23
N ASN A 523 7.54 -17.17 -5.00
CA ASN A 523 6.36 -16.50 -5.54
C ASN A 523 6.72 -15.32 -6.42
N ILE A 524 7.74 -14.55 -6.03
CA ILE A 524 8.27 -13.42 -6.80
C ILE A 524 9.61 -13.86 -7.38
N LYS A 525 9.68 -14.09 -8.69
CA LYS A 525 10.80 -14.76 -9.36
C LYS A 525 11.45 -13.87 -10.43
N CYS A 526 12.74 -14.08 -10.65
CA CYS A 526 13.45 -13.45 -11.74
C CYS A 526 13.44 -14.36 -12.97
N GLY A 527 12.99 -13.83 -14.11
CA GLY A 527 12.92 -14.59 -15.36
C GLY A 527 12.29 -13.81 -16.51
N ASN A 528 12.50 -14.30 -17.72
CA ASN A 528 11.89 -13.79 -18.94
C ASN A 528 10.52 -14.44 -19.14
N SER A 529 9.49 -13.76 -18.69
CA SER A 529 8.09 -14.22 -18.77
C SER A 529 7.65 -14.69 -20.15
N LEU A 530 8.22 -14.15 -21.23
CA LEU A 530 7.82 -14.46 -22.61
C LEU A 530 8.65 -15.58 -23.26
N ILE A 531 9.81 -15.94 -22.71
CA ILE A 531 10.76 -16.86 -23.35
C ILE A 531 11.15 -17.97 -22.38
N ASP A 532 10.71 -19.18 -22.69
CA ASP A 532 10.96 -20.43 -21.95
C ASP A 532 12.11 -21.25 -22.52
N VAL A 533 12.80 -20.74 -23.55
CA VAL A 533 13.87 -21.44 -24.28
C VAL A 533 15.25 -20.99 -23.75
N PRO A 534 16.02 -21.88 -23.09
CA PRO A 534 17.34 -21.55 -22.54
C PRO A 534 18.35 -21.05 -23.59
N GLU A 535 18.26 -21.54 -24.82
CA GLU A 535 19.14 -21.08 -25.92
C GLU A 535 18.91 -19.62 -26.30
N LEU A 536 17.75 -19.05 -25.96
CA LEU A 536 17.35 -17.67 -26.29
C LEU A 536 17.44 -16.72 -25.11
N ALA A 537 17.18 -17.21 -23.89
CA ALA A 537 17.09 -16.40 -22.67
C ALA A 537 18.14 -16.78 -21.60
N GLY A 538 18.97 -17.79 -21.84
CA GLY A 538 19.98 -18.24 -20.88
C GLY A 538 19.36 -18.73 -19.57
N ASP A 539 19.94 -18.29 -18.46
CA ASP A 539 19.46 -18.51 -17.10
C ASP A 539 18.12 -17.81 -16.80
N LYS A 540 17.70 -16.87 -17.65
CA LYS A 540 16.41 -16.18 -17.55
C LYS A 540 15.29 -16.89 -18.28
N ALA A 541 15.52 -18.03 -18.94
CA ALA A 541 14.41 -18.79 -19.52
C ALA A 541 13.40 -19.17 -18.44
N PHE A 542 12.12 -18.83 -18.65
CA PHE A 542 11.10 -18.97 -17.62
C PHE A 542 9.94 -19.84 -18.10
N LYS A 543 9.78 -21.01 -17.47
CA LYS A 543 8.71 -21.95 -17.79
C LYS A 543 7.67 -21.97 -16.67
N TRP A 544 6.57 -21.28 -16.92
CA TRP A 544 5.53 -20.97 -15.94
C TRP A 544 4.97 -22.21 -15.20
N GLU A 545 4.75 -23.31 -15.91
CA GLU A 545 4.19 -24.54 -15.35
C GLU A 545 5.16 -25.26 -14.40
N GLU A 546 6.47 -25.13 -14.63
CA GLU A 546 7.50 -25.70 -13.77
C GLU A 546 7.78 -24.80 -12.57
N GLU A 547 7.70 -23.48 -12.78
CA GLU A 547 7.96 -22.49 -11.74
C GLU A 547 6.78 -22.32 -10.77
N PHE A 548 5.54 -22.50 -11.23
CA PHE A 548 4.33 -22.36 -10.41
C PHE A 548 3.36 -23.55 -10.55
N PRO A 549 3.81 -24.80 -10.30
CA PRO A 549 3.02 -26.00 -10.56
C PRO A 549 1.70 -26.01 -9.78
N GLN A 550 1.67 -25.46 -8.57
CA GLN A 550 0.48 -25.38 -7.74
C GLN A 550 -0.64 -24.53 -8.34
N VAL A 551 -0.30 -23.54 -9.17
CA VAL A 551 -1.26 -22.68 -9.87
C VAL A 551 -1.76 -23.39 -11.14
N PHE A 552 -0.85 -23.94 -11.93
CA PHE A 552 -1.19 -24.60 -13.18
C PHE A 552 -1.93 -25.93 -12.98
N ASN A 553 -1.72 -26.62 -11.86
CA ASN A 553 -2.55 -27.76 -11.43
C ASN A 553 -4.02 -27.37 -11.20
N LYS A 554 -4.32 -26.09 -10.96
CA LYS A 554 -5.67 -25.52 -10.84
C LYS A 554 -6.17 -24.89 -12.14
N GLY A 555 -5.39 -24.96 -13.22
CA GLY A 555 -5.75 -24.44 -14.54
C GLY A 555 -5.35 -22.99 -14.80
N GLY A 556 -4.51 -22.38 -13.96
CA GLY A 556 -3.98 -21.03 -14.15
C GLY A 556 -4.37 -20.04 -13.05
N PHE A 557 -3.91 -18.80 -13.19
CA PHE A 557 -4.16 -17.72 -12.24
C PHE A 557 -5.62 -17.24 -12.28
N ASP A 558 -6.17 -16.84 -11.14
CA ASP A 558 -7.50 -16.23 -11.02
C ASP A 558 -7.50 -14.78 -11.49
N VAL A 559 -6.38 -14.07 -11.28
CA VAL A 559 -6.23 -12.67 -11.67
C VAL A 559 -4.85 -12.45 -12.27
N ILE A 560 -4.82 -11.73 -13.38
CA ILE A 560 -3.59 -11.19 -13.95
C ILE A 560 -3.72 -9.68 -14.07
N ILE A 561 -2.78 -8.96 -13.45
CA ILE A 561 -2.72 -7.50 -13.42
C ILE A 561 -1.30 -7.04 -13.74
N GLY A 562 -1.12 -5.82 -14.25
CA GLY A 562 0.22 -5.33 -14.51
C GLY A 562 0.31 -4.15 -15.46
N ASN A 563 1.52 -3.64 -15.59
CA ASN A 563 1.92 -2.65 -16.60
C ASN A 563 3.02 -3.27 -17.48
N PRO A 564 2.68 -4.15 -18.43
CA PRO A 564 3.67 -4.84 -19.25
C PRO A 564 4.48 -3.84 -20.09
N PRO A 565 5.77 -4.12 -20.34
CA PRO A 565 6.65 -3.21 -21.07
C PRO A 565 6.17 -3.01 -22.51
N TYR A 566 6.22 -1.76 -23.01
CA TYR A 566 5.84 -1.41 -24.37
C TYR A 566 6.97 -0.74 -25.17
N GLY A 567 7.06 -1.03 -26.46
CA GLY A 567 8.12 -0.47 -27.33
C GLY A 567 9.55 -0.90 -26.99
N ALA A 568 9.73 -2.03 -26.28
CA ALA A 568 11.05 -2.54 -25.92
C ALA A 568 11.87 -2.90 -27.17
N LYS A 569 13.17 -2.60 -27.14
CA LYS A 569 14.09 -2.96 -28.24
C LYS A 569 14.43 -4.44 -28.19
N LEU A 570 13.82 -5.22 -29.07
CA LEU A 570 14.08 -6.64 -29.20
C LEU A 570 15.20 -6.94 -30.19
N SER A 571 16.01 -7.96 -29.91
CA SER A 571 16.91 -8.54 -30.91
C SER A 571 16.10 -9.15 -32.05
N LYS A 572 16.68 -9.27 -33.26
CA LYS A 572 15.99 -9.91 -34.40
C LYS A 572 15.55 -11.34 -34.06
N LEU A 573 16.33 -12.05 -33.26
CA LEU A 573 16.06 -13.42 -32.84
C LEU A 573 14.88 -13.48 -31.87
N HIS A 574 14.87 -12.62 -30.84
CA HIS A 574 13.75 -12.51 -29.90
C HIS A 574 12.47 -12.06 -30.61
N GLN A 575 12.57 -11.08 -31.50
CA GLN A 575 11.43 -10.61 -32.29
C GLN A 575 10.85 -11.74 -33.15
N LYS A 576 11.70 -12.55 -33.81
CA LYS A 576 11.27 -13.71 -34.57
C LYS A 576 10.55 -14.72 -33.68
N PHE A 577 11.14 -15.07 -32.54
CA PHE A 577 10.54 -16.01 -31.59
C PHE A 577 9.17 -15.52 -31.08
N LEU A 578 9.06 -14.26 -30.64
CA LEU A 578 7.79 -13.72 -30.16
C LEU A 578 6.73 -13.67 -31.26
N ASN A 579 7.14 -13.36 -32.50
CA ASN A 579 6.22 -13.36 -33.63
C ASN A 579 5.71 -14.77 -33.97
N GLU A 580 6.57 -15.78 -33.87
CA GLU A 580 6.21 -17.18 -34.13
C GLU A 580 5.35 -17.76 -32.99
N LYS A 581 5.66 -17.42 -31.74
CA LYS A 581 4.98 -17.98 -30.55
C LYS A 581 3.66 -17.28 -30.22
N TYR A 582 3.61 -15.95 -30.29
CA TYR A 582 2.48 -15.17 -29.77
C TYR A 582 1.64 -14.50 -30.86
N ILE A 583 2.22 -13.74 -31.80
CA ILE A 583 1.48 -13.11 -32.93
C ILE A 583 2.33 -12.91 -34.19
N SER A 584 1.86 -13.39 -35.33
CA SER A 584 2.41 -13.04 -36.65
C SER A 584 2.19 -11.55 -36.97
N GLY A 585 3.26 -10.75 -36.94
CA GLY A 585 3.25 -9.37 -37.45
C GLY A 585 3.13 -8.24 -36.41
N ALA A 586 3.03 -8.55 -35.13
CA ALA A 586 2.95 -7.55 -34.07
C ALA A 586 4.27 -7.48 -33.27
N SER A 587 5.09 -6.49 -33.58
CA SER A 587 6.43 -6.29 -32.98
C SER A 587 6.42 -5.69 -31.57
N GLU A 588 5.31 -5.79 -30.84
CA GLU A 588 5.10 -5.08 -29.57
C GLU A 588 5.03 -6.05 -28.38
N THR A 589 5.95 -5.89 -27.43
CA THR A 589 6.07 -6.75 -26.23
C THR A 589 4.79 -6.80 -25.41
N THR A 590 4.05 -5.69 -25.30
CA THR A 590 2.75 -5.65 -24.61
C THR A 590 1.75 -6.63 -25.18
N ILE A 591 1.74 -6.82 -26.50
CA ILE A 591 0.85 -7.78 -27.16
C ILE A 591 1.25 -9.21 -26.82
N ALA A 592 2.55 -9.51 -26.80
CA ALA A 592 3.05 -10.81 -26.38
C ALA A 592 2.66 -11.12 -24.93
N PHE A 593 2.71 -10.13 -24.03
CA PHE A 593 2.23 -10.29 -22.65
C PHE A 593 0.72 -10.53 -22.58
N ILE A 594 -0.09 -9.77 -23.30
CA ILE A 594 -1.55 -10.01 -23.38
C ILE A 594 -1.83 -11.44 -23.83
N LYS A 595 -1.11 -11.90 -24.88
CA LYS A 595 -1.29 -13.23 -25.44
C LYS A 595 -0.85 -14.34 -24.51
N LEU A 596 0.34 -14.23 -23.91
CA LEU A 596 0.79 -15.10 -22.85
C LEU A 596 -0.25 -15.20 -21.74
N SER A 597 -0.71 -14.06 -21.24
CA SER A 597 -1.63 -14.01 -20.11
C SER A 597 -2.99 -14.61 -20.41
N TYR A 598 -3.58 -14.29 -21.56
CA TYR A 598 -4.92 -14.75 -21.94
C TYR A 598 -4.94 -16.21 -22.43
N ASP A 599 -3.95 -16.62 -23.23
CA ASP A 599 -3.95 -17.96 -23.84
C ASP A 599 -3.35 -19.04 -22.89
N TYR A 600 -2.47 -18.66 -21.95
CA TYR A 600 -1.70 -19.64 -21.15
C TYR A 600 -1.78 -19.45 -19.63
N LEU A 601 -1.65 -18.22 -19.13
CA LEU A 601 -1.49 -18.01 -17.68
C LEU A 601 -2.82 -18.00 -16.92
N ILE A 602 -3.86 -17.42 -17.50
CA ILE A 602 -5.13 -17.22 -16.79
C ILE A 602 -6.01 -18.46 -16.85
N ASN A 603 -6.74 -18.72 -15.77
CA ASN A 603 -7.75 -19.76 -15.77
C ASN A 603 -9.03 -19.32 -16.51
N LYS A 604 -9.92 -20.27 -16.81
CA LYS A 604 -11.12 -20.06 -17.63
C LYS A 604 -12.11 -19.03 -17.08
N THR A 605 -12.08 -18.77 -15.78
CA THR A 605 -12.97 -17.83 -15.09
C THR A 605 -12.24 -16.60 -14.56
N GLY A 606 -10.95 -16.47 -14.87
CA GLY A 606 -10.11 -15.43 -14.32
C GLY A 606 -10.33 -14.08 -14.97
N VAL A 607 -9.79 -13.04 -14.33
CA VAL A 607 -9.85 -11.66 -14.82
C VAL A 607 -8.45 -11.15 -15.19
N LEU A 608 -8.32 -10.63 -16.41
CA LEU A 608 -7.10 -10.01 -16.94
C LEU A 608 -7.29 -8.49 -17.04
N SER A 609 -6.35 -7.71 -16.52
CA SER A 609 -6.35 -6.26 -16.71
C SER A 609 -4.94 -5.71 -16.82
N PHE A 610 -4.62 -5.07 -17.94
CA PHE A 610 -3.34 -4.43 -18.18
C PHE A 610 -3.48 -2.95 -18.53
N ILE A 611 -2.44 -2.20 -18.18
CA ILE A 611 -2.20 -0.89 -18.78
C ILE A 611 -1.60 -1.11 -20.16
N ILE A 612 -2.21 -0.54 -21.19
CA ILE A 612 -1.76 -0.68 -22.57
C ILE A 612 -1.65 0.68 -23.26
N PRO A 613 -0.72 0.85 -24.21
CA PRO A 613 -0.67 2.03 -25.05
C PRO A 613 -1.97 2.22 -25.84
N LYS A 614 -2.50 3.45 -25.87
CA LYS A 614 -3.70 3.80 -26.66
C LYS A 614 -3.57 3.46 -28.15
N SER A 615 -2.34 3.47 -28.69
CA SER A 615 -2.07 3.08 -30.08
C SER A 615 -2.52 1.66 -30.41
N LEU A 616 -2.43 0.72 -29.45
CA LEU A 616 -2.86 -0.66 -29.64
C LEU A 616 -4.37 -0.77 -29.85
N PHE A 617 -5.14 0.10 -29.20
CA PHE A 617 -6.59 0.16 -29.39
C PHE A 617 -6.94 0.75 -30.77
N MET A 618 -6.16 1.72 -31.26
CA MET A 618 -6.43 2.36 -32.55
C MET A 618 -6.03 1.50 -33.77
N LEU A 619 -5.09 0.57 -33.60
CA LEU A 619 -4.69 -0.39 -34.63
C LEU A 619 -5.85 -1.32 -35.08
N GLN A 620 -6.81 -1.62 -34.21
CA GLN A 620 -8.02 -2.37 -34.58
C GLN A 620 -9.05 -1.53 -35.36
N ILE A 621 -9.05 -0.21 -35.23
CA ILE A 621 -10.00 0.69 -35.92
C ILE A 621 -9.54 0.99 -37.37
N MET A 622 -8.28 0.67 -37.71
CA MET A 622 -7.70 0.93 -39.03
C MET A 622 -7.57 -0.31 -39.93
N VAL A 623 -8.16 -1.44 -39.55
CA VAL A 623 -8.30 -2.60 -40.43
C VAL A 623 -9.77 -2.68 -40.86
N PRO A 624 -10.09 -2.48 -42.16
CA PRO A 624 -11.47 -2.50 -42.67
C PRO A 624 -12.13 -3.87 -42.59
#